data_AF-K8GDS9-F1
#
_entry.id   AF-K8GDS9-F1
#
_cell.length_a   1.000
_cell.length_b   1.000
_cell.length_c   1.000
_cell.angle_alpha   90.00
_cell.angle_beta   90.00
_cell.angle_gamma   90.00
#
_symmetry.space_group_name_H-M   'P 1'
#
loop_
_entity.id
_entity.type
_entity.pdbx_description
1 polymer ?
#
loop_
_entity_poly.entity_id
_entity_poly.type
_entity_poly.pdbx_seq_one_letter_code
_entity_poly.pdbx_strand_id
1 'polypeptide(L)'
;MPEPSERKRIYINALPEYEMKLLTALSFFLGRKVSTQAAAALAMYIRQSHDRILSQTEYYAHRAGMNKWDFLDLIFENPQKAEELMKGTGAKIHTGEPDIFTETELTEIDKDE
;
A
#
# COMPACT_ATOMS: atom_id res chain seq x y z
N MET A 1 -2.34 4.76 29.39
CA MET A 1 -2.60 4.51 27.96
C MET A 1 -1.28 4.71 27.26
N PRO A 2 -0.79 3.79 26.41
CA PRO A 2 0.39 4.10 25.61
C PRO A 2 0.10 5.37 24.80
N GLU A 3 1.06 6.29 24.81
CA GLU A 3 1.03 7.48 23.95
C GLU A 3 0.76 7.05 22.51
N PRO A 4 -0.08 7.76 21.74
CA PRO A 4 -0.26 7.43 20.33
C PRO A 4 1.13 7.48 19.68
N SER A 5 1.65 6.32 19.28
CA SER A 5 2.84 6.25 18.44
C SER A 5 2.63 7.24 17.29
N GLU A 6 3.66 8.05 16.99
CA GLU A 6 3.58 9.11 15.99
C GLU A 6 2.80 8.61 14.77
N ARG A 7 1.59 9.16 14.56
CA ARG A 7 0.72 8.68 13.49
C ARG A 7 1.47 8.83 12.18
N LYS A 8 1.90 7.72 11.58
CA LYS A 8 2.54 7.72 10.26
C LYS A 8 1.57 8.37 9.27
N ARG A 9 1.95 9.55 8.75
CA ARG A 9 1.17 10.24 7.73
C ARG A 9 1.50 9.62 6.38
N ILE A 10 0.47 9.23 5.66
CA ILE A 10 0.59 8.81 4.27
C ILE A 10 0.21 9.99 3.37
N TYR A 11 0.95 10.15 2.28
CA TYR A 11 0.62 11.05 1.19
C TYR A 11 0.21 10.17 0.02
N ILE A 12 -0.97 10.41 -0.53
CA ILE A 12 -1.49 9.69 -1.70
C ILE A 12 -1.40 10.60 -2.91
N ASN A 13 -0.98 10.05 -4.05
CA ASN A 13 -1.02 10.75 -5.32
C ASN A 13 -2.47 11.05 -5.72
N ALA A 14 -2.65 12.02 -6.61
CA ALA A 14 -3.96 12.31 -7.15
C ALA A 14 -4.50 11.07 -7.88
N LEU A 15 -5.75 10.72 -7.60
CA LEU A 15 -6.43 9.66 -8.32
C LEU A 15 -6.78 10.13 -9.73
N PRO A 16 -6.90 9.23 -10.72
CA PRO A 16 -7.45 9.58 -12.02
C PRO A 16 -8.86 10.18 -11.88
N GLU A 17 -9.28 10.93 -12.90
CA GLU A 17 -10.47 11.78 -12.81
C GLU A 17 -11.74 10.99 -12.44
N TYR A 18 -11.92 9.80 -13.00
CA TYR A 18 -13.11 8.98 -12.75
C TYR A 18 -13.19 8.52 -11.29
N GLU A 19 -12.10 7.97 -10.76
CA GLU A 19 -11.99 7.54 -9.36
C GLU A 19 -12.16 8.71 -8.40
N MET A 20 -11.62 9.89 -8.74
CA MET A 20 -11.81 11.10 -7.94
C MET A 20 -13.28 11.56 -7.93
N LYS A 21 -14.00 11.45 -9.05
CA LYS A 21 -15.46 11.70 -9.11
C LYS A 21 -16.22 10.74 -8.21
N LEU A 22 -15.93 9.43 -8.30
CA LEU A 22 -16.58 8.42 -7.46
C LEU A 22 -16.32 8.65 -5.96
N LEU A 23 -15.06 8.92 -5.59
CA LEU A 23 -14.67 9.21 -4.21
C LEU A 23 -15.39 10.45 -3.69
N THR A 24 -15.45 11.52 -4.49
CA THR A 24 -16.13 12.76 -4.12
C THR A 24 -17.63 12.55 -3.94
N ALA A 25 -18.29 11.83 -4.85
CA ALA A 25 -19.71 11.49 -4.73
C ALA A 25 -20.00 10.67 -3.45
N LEU A 26 -19.20 9.64 -3.18
CA LEU A 26 -19.34 8.84 -1.97
C LEU A 26 -19.12 9.67 -0.69
N SER A 27 -18.12 10.56 -0.71
CA SER A 27 -17.86 11.48 0.39
C SER A 27 -19.06 12.41 0.65
N PHE A 28 -19.70 12.90 -0.41
CA PHE A 28 -20.89 13.73 -0.32
C PHE A 28 -22.06 12.96 0.29
N PHE A 29 -22.38 11.77 -0.21
CA PHE A 29 -23.49 10.96 0.31
C PHE A 29 -23.33 10.56 1.78
N LEU A 30 -22.08 10.44 2.26
CA LEU A 30 -21.78 10.09 3.66
C LEU A 30 -21.53 11.30 4.57
N GLY A 31 -21.58 12.53 4.04
CA GLY A 31 -21.33 13.75 4.81
C GLY A 31 -19.89 13.85 5.38
N ARG A 32 -18.90 13.31 4.67
CA ARG A 32 -17.49 13.26 5.11
C ARG A 32 -16.61 14.21 4.31
N LYS A 33 -15.44 14.55 4.86
CA LYS A 33 -14.35 15.15 4.08
C LYS A 33 -13.77 14.09 3.14
N VAL A 34 -13.42 14.50 1.91
CA VAL A 34 -12.85 13.60 0.89
C VAL A 34 -11.63 12.86 1.40
N SER A 35 -10.73 13.53 2.12
CA SER A 35 -9.54 12.90 2.71
C SER A 35 -9.86 11.84 3.78
N THR A 36 -10.88 12.07 4.61
CA THR A 36 -11.35 11.09 5.58
C THR A 36 -11.98 9.88 4.89
N GLN A 37 -12.75 10.12 3.82
CA GLN A 37 -13.33 9.03 3.05
C GLN A 37 -12.27 8.23 2.28
N ALA A 38 -11.24 8.88 1.76
CA ALA A 38 -10.09 8.21 1.13
C ALA A 38 -9.38 7.28 2.12
N ALA A 39 -9.10 7.75 3.34
CA ALA A 39 -8.52 6.94 4.40
C ALA A 39 -9.42 5.74 4.76
N ALA A 40 -10.74 5.94 4.81
CA ALA A 40 -11.69 4.86 5.09
C ALA A 40 -11.72 3.82 3.95
N ALA A 41 -11.72 4.26 2.69
CA ALA A 41 -11.67 3.38 1.53
C ALA A 41 -10.39 2.54 1.51
N LEU A 42 -9.23 3.17 1.76
CA LEU A 42 -7.94 2.47 1.86
C LEU A 42 -7.96 1.45 3.00
N ALA A 43 -8.43 1.82 4.19
CA ALA A 43 -8.51 0.91 5.32
C ALA A 43 -9.41 -0.29 5.03
N MET A 44 -10.54 -0.07 4.34
CA MET A 44 -11.45 -1.15 3.94
C MET A 44 -10.78 -2.09 2.94
N TYR A 45 -10.09 -1.56 1.93
CA TYR A 45 -9.37 -2.36 0.94
C TYR A 45 -8.27 -3.23 1.59
N ILE A 46 -7.50 -2.66 2.52
CA ILE A 46 -6.47 -3.40 3.26
C ILE A 46 -7.10 -4.54 4.07
N ARG A 47 -8.24 -4.31 4.73
CA ARG A 47 -8.97 -5.36 5.46
C ARG A 47 -9.51 -6.45 4.54
N GLN A 48 -10.04 -6.09 3.38
CA GLN A 48 -10.49 -7.07 2.38
C GLN A 48 -9.34 -7.91 1.84
N SER A 49 -8.14 -7.34 1.79
CA SER A 49 -6.91 -8.00 1.35
C SER A 49 -6.17 -8.74 2.46
N HIS A 50 -6.74 -8.81 3.66
CA HIS A 50 -6.07 -9.30 4.88
C HIS A 50 -5.41 -10.67 4.71
N ASP A 51 -6.16 -11.66 4.27
CA ASP A 51 -5.67 -13.05 4.16
C ASP A 51 -4.50 -13.16 3.17
N ARG A 52 -4.60 -12.43 2.04
CA ARG A 52 -3.53 -12.37 1.04
C ARG A 52 -2.27 -11.76 1.62
N ILE A 53 -2.39 -10.62 2.31
CA ILE A 53 -1.26 -9.91 2.93
C ILE A 53 -0.60 -10.78 4.00
N LEU A 54 -1.40 -11.39 4.88
CA LEU A 54 -0.86 -12.25 5.94
C LEU A 54 -0.23 -13.53 5.40
N SER A 55 -0.78 -14.14 4.35
CA SER A 55 -0.17 -15.33 3.74
C SER A 55 1.22 -15.03 3.18
N GLN A 56 1.40 -13.86 2.54
CA GLN A 56 2.72 -13.43 2.07
C GLN A 56 3.65 -13.13 3.25
N THR A 57 3.14 -12.46 4.28
CA THR A 57 3.90 -12.15 5.50
C THR A 57 4.39 -13.43 6.16
N GLU A 58 3.54 -14.44 6.27
CA GLU A 58 3.86 -15.75 6.85
C GLU A 58 4.93 -16.49 6.06
N TYR A 59 4.82 -16.49 4.72
CA TYR A 59 5.82 -17.09 3.86
C TYR A 59 7.22 -16.49 4.07
N TYR A 60 7.31 -15.16 4.11
CA TYR A 60 8.60 -14.47 4.30
C TYR A 60 9.11 -14.59 5.75
N ALA A 61 8.21 -14.51 6.73
CA ALA A 61 8.54 -14.71 8.14
C ALA A 61 9.17 -16.08 8.38
N HIS A 62 8.59 -17.15 7.80
CA HIS A 62 9.14 -18.50 7.91
C HIS A 62 10.57 -18.58 7.35
N ARG A 63 10.85 -17.91 6.21
CA ARG A 63 12.20 -17.86 5.63
C ARG A 63 13.20 -17.08 6.50
N ALA A 64 12.71 -16.10 7.24
CA ALA A 64 13.49 -15.34 8.21
C ALA A 64 13.60 -16.03 9.58
N GLY A 65 12.99 -17.20 9.78
CA GLY A 65 12.95 -17.89 11.07
C GLY A 65 12.09 -17.17 12.13
N MET A 66 11.13 -16.34 11.70
CA MET A 66 10.24 -15.55 12.55
C MET A 66 8.79 -16.05 12.45
N ASN A 67 7.99 -15.74 13.46
CA ASN A 67 6.54 -15.85 13.33
C ASN A 67 5.99 -14.65 12.51
N LYS A 68 4.83 -14.83 11.88
CA LYS A 68 4.26 -13.83 10.97
C LYS A 68 3.88 -12.51 11.64
N TRP A 69 3.51 -12.52 12.92
CA TRP A 69 3.12 -11.33 13.66
C TRP A 69 4.34 -10.51 14.06
N ASP A 70 5.40 -11.16 14.55
CA ASP A 70 6.68 -10.49 14.84
C ASP A 70 7.28 -9.88 13.57
N PHE A 71 7.16 -10.57 12.43
CA PHE A 71 7.66 -10.06 11.16
C PHE A 71 6.79 -8.90 10.64
N LEU A 72 5.47 -8.95 10.83
CA LEU A 72 4.56 -7.85 10.53
C LEU A 72 4.90 -6.60 11.36
N ASP A 73 5.12 -6.78 12.66
CA ASP A 73 5.51 -5.70 13.56
C ASP A 73 6.89 -5.14 13.20
N LEU A 74 7.85 -6.00 12.85
CA LEU A 74 9.16 -5.58 12.36
C LEU A 74 9.06 -4.72 11.09
N ILE A 75 8.23 -5.12 10.12
CA ILE A 75 7.99 -4.32 8.90
C ILE A 75 7.35 -2.98 9.28
N PHE A 76 6.38 -2.97 10.20
CA PHE A 76 5.73 -1.75 10.63
C PHE A 76 6.69 -0.80 11.34
N GLU A 77 7.55 -1.30 12.23
CA GLU A 77 8.46 -0.48 13.03
C GLU A 77 9.71 -0.06 12.27
N ASN A 78 10.33 -0.99 11.54
CA ASN A 78 11.59 -0.79 10.83
C ASN A 78 11.66 -1.61 9.51
N PRO A 79 11.08 -1.08 8.42
CA PRO A 79 11.08 -1.73 7.12
C PRO A 79 12.50 -2.04 6.59
N GLN A 80 13.48 -1.18 6.85
CA GLN A 80 14.85 -1.36 6.38
C GLN A 80 15.49 -2.59 7.02
N LYS A 81 15.29 -2.78 8.33
CA LYS A 81 15.76 -3.97 9.05
C LYS A 81 15.07 -5.24 8.55
N ALA A 82 13.77 -5.17 8.23
CA ALA A 82 13.08 -6.30 7.60
C ALA A 82 13.70 -6.64 6.23
N GLU A 83 14.03 -5.63 5.41
CA GLU A 83 14.68 -5.84 4.11
C GLU A 83 16.08 -6.48 4.25
N GLU A 84 16.89 -5.99 5.19
CA GLU A 84 18.22 -6.55 5.49
C GLU A 84 18.14 -8.03 5.92
N LEU A 85 17.20 -8.34 6.82
CA LEU A 85 16.94 -9.70 7.25
C LEU A 85 16.60 -10.60 6.06
N MET A 86 15.80 -10.10 5.14
CA MET A 86 15.35 -10.84 3.97
C MET A 86 16.44 -11.07 2.93
N LYS A 87 17.41 -10.14 2.78
CA LYS A 87 18.59 -10.34 1.92
C LYS A 87 19.39 -11.59 2.30
N GLY A 88 19.43 -11.93 3.60
CA GLY A 88 20.09 -13.13 4.11
C GLY A 88 19.37 -14.45 3.82
N THR A 89 18.10 -14.42 3.40
CA THR A 89 17.27 -15.63 3.22
C THR A 89 17.27 -16.20 1.81
N GLY A 90 17.82 -15.47 0.83
CA GLY A 90 17.71 -15.80 -0.60
C GLY A 90 16.29 -15.68 -1.17
N ALA A 91 15.31 -15.18 -0.39
CA ALA A 91 13.99 -14.84 -0.91
C ALA A 91 14.05 -13.54 -1.71
N LYS A 92 13.48 -13.54 -2.92
CA LYS A 92 13.37 -12.33 -3.73
C LYS A 92 12.08 -11.60 -3.38
N ILE A 93 12.20 -10.47 -2.67
CA ILE A 93 11.10 -9.50 -2.53
C ILE A 93 11.00 -8.70 -3.83
N HIS A 94 9.78 -8.38 -4.26
CA HIS A 94 9.59 -7.51 -5.42
C HIS A 94 10.16 -6.11 -5.13
N THR A 95 11.08 -5.64 -5.97
CA THR A 95 11.70 -4.33 -5.85
C THR A 95 11.10 -3.39 -6.88
N GLY A 96 10.35 -2.38 -6.42
CA GLY A 96 9.89 -1.24 -7.23
C GLY A 96 8.96 -1.61 -8.38
N GLU A 97 7.65 -1.50 -8.16
CA GLU A 97 6.70 -1.39 -9.27
C GLU A 97 6.60 0.09 -9.68
N PRO A 98 6.53 0.41 -10.99
CA PRO A 98 6.26 1.78 -11.43
C PRO A 98 4.93 2.25 -10.88
N ASP A 99 4.82 3.54 -10.57
CA ASP A 99 3.55 4.13 -10.17
C ASP A 99 2.57 4.00 -11.35
N ILE A 100 1.55 3.17 -11.18
CA ILE A 100 0.53 2.92 -12.21
C ILE A 100 -0.26 4.19 -12.57
N PHE A 101 -0.16 5.25 -11.76
CA PHE A 101 -0.77 6.55 -11.99
C PHE A 101 0.20 7.59 -12.55
N THR A 102 1.48 7.25 -12.75
CA THR A 102 2.37 8.10 -13.55
C THR A 102 2.02 7.95 -15.02
N GLU A 103 1.75 9.07 -15.71
CA GLU A 103 1.52 9.12 -17.15
C GLU A 103 2.72 8.52 -17.86
N THR A 104 2.66 7.22 -18.19
CA THR A 104 3.53 6.67 -19.21
C THR A 104 3.00 7.23 -20.52
N GLU A 105 3.79 8.14 -21.11
CA GLU A 105 3.53 8.83 -22.36
C GLU A 105 2.89 7.87 -23.38
N LEU A 106 1.64 8.14 -23.77
CA LEU A 106 1.07 7.66 -25.01
C LEU A 106 1.84 8.35 -26.15
N THR A 107 3.06 7.91 -26.45
CA THR A 107 3.76 8.34 -27.66
C THR A 107 3.05 7.74 -28.86
N GLU A 108 2.18 8.55 -29.45
CA GLU A 108 1.83 8.65 -30.87
C GLU A 108 2.12 7.40 -31.71
N ILE A 109 1.19 6.45 -31.74
CA ILE A 109 0.98 5.60 -32.92
C ILE A 109 -0.04 6.35 -33.77
N ASP A 110 0.42 7.29 -34.60
CA ASP A 110 -0.27 7.74 -35.82
C ASP A 110 0.59 8.80 -36.52
N LYS A 111 1.53 8.33 -37.34
CA LYS A 111 2.01 9.04 -38.53
C LYS A 111 2.28 8.04 -39.64
N ASP A 112 1.20 7.56 -40.25
CA ASP A 112 1.20 7.10 -41.63
C ASP A 112 -0.10 7.64 -42.28
N GLU A 113 -0.03 8.89 -42.77
CA GLU A 113 -0.85 9.40 -43.87
C GLU A 113 0.05 9.64 -45.08
#